data_AF-R7TIJ9-F1
#
_entry.id   AF-R7TIJ9-F1
#
_cell.length_a   1.000
_cell.length_b   1.000
_cell.length_c   1.000
_cell.angle_alpha   90.00
_cell.angle_beta   90.00
_cell.angle_gamma   90.00
#
_symmetry.space_group_name_H-M   'P 1'
#
loop_
_entity.id
_entity.type
_entity.pdbx_description
1 polymer ?
#
loop_
_entity_poly.entity_id
_entity_poly.type
_entity_poly.pdbx_seq_one_letter_code
_entity_poly.pdbx_strand_id
1 'polypeptide(L)'
;MYSSECAEEELISGTDHFLPDGYLTASSQADDNHGPSRSRLNASALGELSGGWVPQYMNNEQWIQVDFGYSIAVMGIALQGQDQINNFVTQFYVSYSEDLETWREYKDPNENDTMLFDGNFDNVNVRKRYFNHGFIARAVRLHPTAWNGFIAVRWELIGCPGSLKCSRK
;
A
#
# COMPACT_ATOMS: atom_id res chain seq x y z
N MET A 1 33.74 8.47 -4.22
CA MET A 1 33.06 7.69 -3.17
C MET A 1 31.66 8.26 -3.05
N TYR A 2 30.75 7.87 -3.94
CA TYR A 2 29.35 8.30 -3.86
C TYR A 2 28.60 7.26 -3.03
N SER A 3 28.41 7.58 -1.74
CA SER A 3 27.35 6.96 -0.97
C SER A 3 26.06 7.58 -1.46
N SER A 4 25.30 6.86 -2.28
CA SER A 4 23.91 7.20 -2.56
C SER A 4 23.05 6.12 -1.88
N GLU A 5 23.07 6.13 -0.56
CA GLU A 5 21.96 5.57 0.20
C GLU A 5 20.77 6.49 -0.09
N CYS A 6 19.78 5.98 -0.81
CA CYS A 6 18.54 6.71 -0.97
C CYS A 6 17.83 6.73 0.40
N ALA A 7 17.36 7.92 0.79
CA ALA A 7 16.59 8.08 2.02
C ALA A 7 15.28 7.29 1.88
N GLU A 8 14.84 6.61 2.93
CA GLU A 8 13.52 5.97 2.93
C GLU A 8 12.44 7.05 2.80
N GLU A 9 11.74 7.05 1.67
CA GLU A 9 10.72 8.05 1.34
C GLU A 9 9.32 7.43 1.25
N GLU A 10 8.30 8.23 1.54
CA GLU A 10 6.89 7.93 1.31
C GLU A 10 6.56 8.17 -0.16
N LEU A 11 6.11 7.13 -0.87
CA LEU A 11 6.02 7.13 -2.33
C LEU A 11 4.68 7.61 -2.89
N ILE A 12 3.62 7.64 -2.08
CA ILE A 12 2.25 7.99 -2.49
C ILE A 12 1.89 9.41 -2.04
N SER A 13 2.14 9.73 -0.77
CA SER A 13 1.70 10.96 -0.10
C SER A 13 2.84 11.71 0.59
N GLY A 14 4.08 11.46 0.18
CA GLY A 14 5.26 12.12 0.73
C GLY A 14 5.26 13.64 0.55
N THR A 15 6.01 14.32 1.42
CA THR A 15 6.10 15.79 1.43
C THR A 15 6.78 16.37 0.18
N ASP A 16 7.82 15.70 -0.32
CA ASP A 16 8.53 16.07 -1.54
C ASP A 16 7.89 15.46 -2.81
N HIS A 17 7.01 14.47 -2.65
CA HIS A 17 6.37 13.76 -3.75
C HIS A 17 4.94 13.32 -3.39
N PHE A 18 3.96 13.94 -4.03
CA PHE A 18 2.54 13.61 -3.88
C PHE A 18 1.96 13.13 -5.21
N LEU A 19 1.60 11.85 -5.29
CA LEU A 19 1.00 11.29 -6.50
C LEU A 19 -0.42 11.84 -6.69
N PRO A 20 -0.84 12.22 -7.91
CA PRO A 20 -2.23 12.56 -8.19
C PRO A 20 -3.19 11.39 -7.95
N ASP A 21 -4.45 11.67 -7.61
CA ASP A 21 -5.44 10.65 -7.28
C ASP A 21 -5.67 9.62 -8.39
N GLY A 22 -5.52 9.99 -9.66
CA GLY A 22 -5.66 9.08 -10.80
C GLY A 22 -4.63 7.94 -10.85
N TYR A 23 -3.58 8.02 -10.03
CA TYR A 23 -2.57 6.97 -9.90
C TYR A 23 -3.00 5.89 -8.89
N LEU A 24 -4.04 6.15 -8.10
CA LEU A 24 -4.62 5.23 -7.13
C LEU A 24 -5.90 4.62 -7.70
N THR A 25 -5.96 3.30 -7.77
CA THR A 25 -7.12 2.53 -8.24
C THR A 25 -7.42 1.38 -7.30
N ALA A 26 -8.60 0.78 -7.40
CA ALA A 26 -8.97 -0.38 -6.58
C ALA A 26 -9.85 -1.34 -7.37
N SER A 27 -10.02 -2.55 -6.85
CA SER A 27 -10.95 -3.56 -7.36
C SER A 27 -12.39 -3.06 -7.39
N SER A 28 -12.78 -2.33 -6.34
CA SER A 28 -14.10 -1.73 -6.18
C SER A 28 -14.06 -0.62 -5.12
N GLN A 29 -15.14 0.15 -4.99
CA GLN A 29 -15.36 1.11 -3.91
C GLN A 29 -16.82 1.02 -3.45
N ALA A 30 -17.05 1.16 -2.14
CA ALA A 30 -18.40 1.09 -1.58
C ALA A 30 -19.32 2.18 -2.15
N ASP A 31 -18.79 3.40 -2.27
CA ASP A 31 -19.40 4.56 -2.91
C ASP A 31 -18.30 5.61 -3.23
N ASP A 32 -18.70 6.77 -3.72
CA ASP A 32 -17.78 7.87 -4.08
C ASP A 32 -17.03 8.47 -2.88
N ASN A 33 -17.54 8.26 -1.66
CA ASN A 33 -16.92 8.72 -0.42
C ASN A 33 -15.85 7.76 0.11
N HIS A 34 -15.73 6.56 -0.44
CA HIS A 34 -14.82 5.50 0.00
C HIS A 34 -13.82 5.07 -1.07
N GLY A 35 -13.64 5.89 -2.10
CA GLY A 35 -12.76 5.60 -3.24
C GLY A 35 -11.26 5.54 -2.89
N PRO A 36 -10.42 5.11 -3.86
CA PRO A 36 -8.97 4.93 -3.65
C PRO A 36 -8.23 6.19 -3.17
N SER A 37 -8.65 7.40 -3.59
CA SER A 37 -8.05 8.65 -3.12
C SER A 37 -8.15 8.87 -1.61
N ARG A 38 -9.10 8.20 -0.95
CA ARG A 38 -9.31 8.22 0.50
C ARG A 38 -8.33 7.32 1.25
N SER A 39 -7.55 6.51 0.54
CA SER A 39 -6.62 5.55 1.13
C SER A 39 -5.26 6.15 1.47
N ARG A 40 -5.07 7.47 1.40
CA ARG A 40 -3.76 8.06 1.72
C ARG A 40 -3.49 7.93 3.22
N LEU A 41 -2.27 7.58 3.58
CA LEU A 41 -1.85 7.50 4.99
C LEU A 41 -2.17 8.82 5.71
N ASN A 42 -2.68 8.74 6.94
CA ASN A 42 -3.13 9.88 7.74
C ASN A 42 -4.28 10.72 7.15
N ALA A 43 -4.92 10.31 6.04
CA ALA A 43 -6.13 10.98 5.57
C ALA A 43 -7.22 10.98 6.65
N SER A 44 -7.82 12.13 6.91
CA SER A 44 -8.93 12.28 7.86
C SER A 44 -10.28 12.16 7.17
N ALA A 45 -11.28 11.70 7.91
CA ALA A 45 -12.67 11.83 7.47
C ALA A 45 -13.06 13.32 7.36
N LEU A 46 -13.73 13.71 6.27
CA LEU A 46 -14.10 15.10 5.99
C LEU A 46 -15.53 15.17 5.42
N GLY A 47 -16.49 15.54 6.26
CA GLY A 47 -17.90 15.48 5.88
C GLY A 47 -18.32 14.05 5.61
N GLU A 48 -18.82 13.78 4.41
CA GLU A 48 -19.17 12.41 3.97
C GLU A 48 -17.94 11.60 3.54
N LEU A 49 -16.83 12.26 3.20
CA LEU A 49 -15.64 11.59 2.71
C LEU A 49 -15.00 10.73 3.81
N SER A 50 -14.92 9.42 3.57
CA SER A 50 -14.30 8.47 4.48
C SER A 50 -12.83 8.78 4.71
N GLY A 51 -12.32 8.52 5.92
CA GLY A 51 -10.88 8.52 6.19
C GLY A 51 -10.24 7.16 5.87
N GLY A 52 -10.50 6.62 4.68
CA GLY A 52 -9.97 5.33 4.23
C GLY A 52 -10.73 4.81 3.02
N TRP A 53 -10.06 4.02 2.18
CA TRP A 53 -10.72 3.26 1.12
C TRP A 53 -11.48 2.08 1.72
N VAL A 54 -12.68 1.82 1.20
CA VAL A 54 -13.50 0.64 1.54
C VAL A 54 -14.04 0.05 0.24
N PRO A 55 -13.79 -1.24 -0.07
CA PRO A 55 -14.32 -1.89 -1.26
C PRO A 55 -15.83 -2.13 -1.15
N GLN A 56 -16.47 -2.38 -2.29
CA GLN A 56 -17.89 -2.72 -2.35
C GLN A 56 -18.18 -4.08 -1.70
N TYR A 57 -17.25 -5.03 -1.82
CA TYR A 57 -17.43 -6.41 -1.35
C TYR A 57 -16.44 -6.75 -0.24
N MET A 58 -16.88 -7.50 0.77
CA MET A 58 -16.05 -7.95 1.90
C MET A 58 -15.55 -9.37 1.67
N ASN A 59 -14.66 -9.55 0.70
CA ASN A 59 -14.05 -10.84 0.36
C ASN A 59 -12.56 -10.68 0.02
N ASN A 60 -11.86 -11.80 -0.18
CA ASN A 60 -10.41 -11.82 -0.42
C ASN A 60 -10.01 -11.51 -1.88
N GLU A 61 -10.97 -11.07 -2.71
CA GLU A 61 -10.71 -10.68 -4.12
C GLU A 61 -10.47 -9.17 -4.26
N GLN A 62 -10.51 -8.44 -3.13
CA GLN A 62 -10.34 -6.99 -3.13
C GLN A 62 -8.87 -6.58 -3.12
N TRP A 63 -8.57 -5.49 -3.80
CA TRP A 63 -7.25 -4.90 -3.81
C TRP A 63 -7.30 -3.39 -3.98
N ILE A 64 -6.28 -2.72 -3.46
CA ILE A 64 -5.99 -1.32 -3.76
C ILE A 64 -4.60 -1.22 -4.38
N GLN A 65 -4.46 -0.35 -5.38
CA GLN A 65 -3.31 -0.26 -6.26
C GLN A 65 -2.79 1.17 -6.35
N VAL A 66 -1.48 1.29 -6.51
CA VAL A 66 -0.84 2.45 -7.11
C VAL A 66 -0.11 2.04 -8.38
N ASP A 67 -0.24 2.82 -9.46
CA ASP A 67 0.63 2.76 -10.64
C ASP A 67 1.48 4.03 -10.65
N PHE A 68 2.79 3.90 -10.48
CA PHE A 68 3.72 5.04 -10.47
C PHE A 68 3.99 5.59 -11.88
N GLY A 69 3.68 4.83 -12.94
CA GLY A 69 4.01 5.18 -14.32
C GLY A 69 5.49 4.97 -14.70
N TYR A 70 6.36 4.71 -13.72
CA TYR A 70 7.79 4.40 -13.91
C TYR A 70 8.25 3.37 -12.87
N SER A 71 9.38 2.71 -13.14
CA SER A 71 9.97 1.75 -12.21
C SER A 71 10.54 2.45 -10.98
N ILE A 72 10.11 2.01 -9.80
CA ILE A 72 10.54 2.52 -8.50
C ILE A 72 10.97 1.37 -7.59
N ALA A 73 11.91 1.63 -6.69
CA ALA A 73 12.32 0.67 -5.67
C ALA A 73 11.38 0.77 -4.46
N VAL A 74 10.78 -0.37 -4.09
CA VAL A 74 9.85 -0.50 -2.97
C VAL A 74 10.51 -1.36 -1.88
N MET A 75 10.55 -0.85 -0.66
CA MET A 75 11.24 -1.44 0.49
C MET A 75 10.29 -1.77 1.65
N GLY A 76 9.12 -1.14 1.70
CA GLY A 76 8.13 -1.42 2.71
C GLY A 76 6.77 -0.84 2.38
N ILE A 77 5.86 -1.03 3.31
CA ILE A 77 4.48 -0.58 3.27
C ILE A 77 4.07 -0.14 4.67
N ALA A 78 3.31 0.95 4.77
CA ALA A 78 2.69 1.39 6.00
C ALA A 78 1.16 1.30 5.84
N LEU A 79 0.48 0.80 6.87
CA LEU A 79 -0.97 0.68 6.89
C LEU A 79 -1.54 1.39 8.11
N GLN A 80 -2.75 1.89 7.98
CA GLN A 80 -3.58 2.48 9.01
C GLN A 80 -5.04 2.13 8.68
N GLY A 81 -5.91 1.97 9.68
CA GLY A 81 -7.32 1.68 9.44
C GLY A 81 -8.14 2.92 9.07
N GLN A 82 -9.46 2.79 9.01
CA GLN A 82 -10.37 3.90 8.72
C GLN A 82 -10.34 4.95 9.83
N ASP A 83 -10.27 6.23 9.49
CA ASP A 83 -10.42 7.30 10.48
C ASP A 83 -11.83 7.28 11.11
N GLN A 84 -11.93 7.56 12.41
CA GLN A 84 -13.16 7.61 13.22
C GLN A 84 -13.97 6.30 13.35
N ILE A 85 -13.75 5.30 12.51
CA ILE A 85 -14.50 4.04 12.51
C ILE A 85 -13.52 2.88 12.71
N ASN A 86 -13.84 1.95 13.61
CA ASN A 86 -12.96 0.84 13.98
C ASN A 86 -12.91 -0.29 12.92
N ASN A 87 -12.62 0.07 11.66
CA ASN A 87 -12.43 -0.83 10.53
C ASN A 87 -10.96 -0.82 10.11
N PHE A 88 -10.37 -2.00 9.93
CA PHE A 88 -8.97 -2.11 9.53
C PHE A 88 -8.61 -3.50 9.02
N VAL A 89 -7.64 -3.55 8.12
CA VAL A 89 -7.04 -4.80 7.62
C VAL A 89 -6.09 -5.37 8.68
N THR A 90 -6.24 -6.64 9.04
CA THR A 90 -5.42 -7.34 10.03
C THR A 90 -4.40 -8.29 9.40
N GLN A 91 -4.61 -8.71 8.16
CA GLN A 91 -3.66 -9.49 7.37
C GLN A 91 -3.80 -9.15 5.90
N PHE A 92 -2.68 -9.13 5.18
CA PHE A 92 -2.65 -8.85 3.74
C PHE A 92 -1.45 -9.50 3.06
N TYR A 93 -1.48 -9.57 1.74
CA TYR A 93 -0.28 -9.77 0.92
C TYR A 93 -0.12 -8.65 -0.10
N VAL A 94 1.03 -8.64 -0.76
CA VAL A 94 1.37 -7.65 -1.79
C VAL A 94 1.65 -8.35 -3.10
N SER A 95 1.19 -7.77 -4.20
CA SER A 95 1.64 -8.14 -5.55
C SER A 95 2.13 -6.90 -6.29
N TYR A 96 3.02 -7.08 -7.25
CA TYR A 96 3.62 -6.00 -8.00
C TYR A 96 3.74 -6.34 -9.48
N SER A 97 3.85 -5.31 -10.31
CA SER A 97 3.96 -5.42 -11.75
C SER A 97 4.90 -4.37 -12.31
N GLU A 98 5.60 -4.71 -13.39
CA GLU A 98 6.45 -3.80 -14.17
C GLU A 98 5.75 -3.31 -15.45
N ASP A 99 4.69 -4.01 -15.90
CA ASP A 99 4.01 -3.82 -17.19
C ASP A 99 2.48 -3.58 -17.07
N LEU A 100 1.91 -3.68 -15.86
CA LEU A 100 0.47 -3.68 -15.53
C LEU A 100 -0.32 -4.90 -16.03
N GLU A 101 0.30 -5.80 -16.79
CA GLU A 101 -0.32 -6.99 -17.36
C GLU A 101 0.01 -8.23 -16.53
N THR A 102 1.29 -8.41 -16.22
CA THR A 102 1.81 -9.51 -15.44
C THR A 102 1.99 -9.09 -13.98
N TRP A 103 1.29 -9.77 -13.08
CA TRP A 103 1.37 -9.52 -11.64
C TRP A 103 2.11 -10.66 -10.94
N ARG A 104 3.05 -10.30 -10.05
CA ARG A 104 3.80 -11.24 -9.21
C ARG A 104 3.48 -10.98 -7.76
N GLU A 105 3.12 -12.03 -7.04
CA GLU A 105 2.99 -11.96 -5.58
C GLU A 105 4.37 -11.84 -4.94
N TYR A 106 4.49 -11.00 -3.91
CA TYR A 106 5.72 -10.87 -3.14
C TYR A 106 5.94 -12.14 -2.32
N LYS A 107 7.15 -12.68 -2.42
CA LYS A 107 7.62 -13.88 -1.71
C LYS A 107 8.94 -13.56 -1.05
N ASP A 108 9.21 -14.14 0.11
CA ASP A 108 10.57 -14.15 0.62
C ASP A 108 11.45 -15.02 -0.31
N PRO A 109 12.68 -14.62 -0.65
CA PRO A 109 13.56 -15.45 -1.49
C PRO A 109 13.83 -16.86 -0.94
N ASN A 110 13.62 -17.07 0.36
CA ASN A 110 13.79 -18.37 1.00
C ASN A 110 12.49 -19.18 1.10
N GLU A 111 11.36 -18.63 0.65
CA GLU A 111 10.04 -19.25 0.73
C GLU A 111 9.40 -19.40 -0.66
N ASN A 112 8.71 -20.52 -0.89
CA ASN A 112 8.01 -20.76 -2.15
C ASN A 112 6.59 -20.17 -2.17
N ASP A 113 6.06 -19.88 -0.99
CA ASP A 113 4.70 -19.41 -0.79
C ASP A 113 4.65 -17.88 -0.73
N THR A 114 3.45 -17.35 -0.90
CA THR A 114 3.18 -15.91 -0.85
C THR A 114 3.30 -15.41 0.57
N MET A 115 4.08 -14.33 0.74
CA MET A 115 4.33 -13.77 2.05
C MET A 115 3.08 -13.05 2.57
N LEU A 116 2.54 -13.53 3.69
CA LEU A 116 1.46 -12.88 4.43
C LEU A 116 2.03 -11.94 5.48
N PHE A 117 1.56 -10.70 5.47
CA PHE A 117 1.94 -9.67 6.44
C PHE A 117 0.83 -9.43 7.45
N ASP A 118 1.20 -9.33 8.71
CA ASP A 118 0.32 -8.80 9.75
C ASP A 118 0.02 -7.31 9.49
N GLY A 119 -1.26 -6.98 9.36
CA GLY A 119 -1.81 -5.63 9.20
C GLY A 119 -1.92 -4.86 10.51
N ASN A 120 -2.95 -4.04 10.68
CA ASN A 120 -3.17 -3.24 11.89
C ASN A 120 -3.84 -4.04 13.02
N PHE A 121 -3.76 -3.51 14.24
CA PHE A 121 -4.48 -4.01 15.42
C PHE A 121 -5.60 -3.05 15.88
N ASP A 122 -5.63 -1.86 15.30
CA ASP A 122 -6.59 -0.79 15.55
C ASP A 122 -6.68 0.09 14.29
N ASN A 123 -7.61 1.06 14.30
CA ASN A 123 -7.82 1.93 13.16
C ASN A 123 -6.93 3.20 13.13
N VAL A 124 -6.20 3.48 14.20
CA VAL A 124 -5.54 4.77 14.44
C VAL A 124 -4.03 4.72 14.21
N ASN A 125 -3.36 3.69 14.71
CA ASN A 125 -1.90 3.61 14.73
C ASN A 125 -1.36 3.13 13.38
N VAL A 126 -0.40 3.88 12.84
CA VAL A 126 0.33 3.48 11.64
C VAL A 126 1.22 2.28 11.96
N ARG A 127 1.11 1.23 11.15
CA ARG A 127 1.94 0.03 11.27
C ARG A 127 2.76 -0.16 9.99
N LYS A 128 4.09 -0.09 10.13
CA LYS A 128 5.03 -0.31 9.04
C LYS A 128 5.40 -1.79 8.92
N ARG A 129 5.59 -2.25 7.68
CA ARG A 129 6.14 -3.55 7.32
C ARG A 129 7.20 -3.36 6.26
N TYR A 130 8.39 -3.86 6.54
CA TYR A 130 9.48 -3.85 5.59
C TYR A 130 9.55 -5.20 4.90
N PHE A 131 9.80 -5.16 3.60
CA PHE A 131 10.13 -6.35 2.84
C PHE A 131 11.55 -6.78 3.20
N ASN A 132 11.76 -8.08 3.44
CA ASN A 132 13.09 -8.61 3.70
C ASN A 132 14.04 -8.30 2.55
N HIS A 133 13.50 -8.30 1.32
CA HIS A 133 14.19 -7.84 0.12
C HIS A 133 13.30 -6.84 -0.61
N GLY A 134 13.80 -5.62 -0.82
CA GLY A 134 13.12 -4.66 -1.66
C GLY A 134 13.03 -5.16 -3.11
N PHE A 135 12.04 -4.66 -3.85
CA PHE A 135 11.80 -5.04 -5.24
C PHE A 135 11.58 -3.80 -6.12
N ILE A 136 11.79 -3.95 -7.42
CA ILE A 136 11.48 -2.92 -8.40
C ILE A 136 10.08 -3.18 -8.94
N ALA A 137 9.25 -2.15 -8.97
CA ALA A 137 7.90 -2.23 -9.51
C ALA A 137 7.51 -0.93 -10.19
N ARG A 138 6.63 -1.01 -11.17
CA ARG A 138 5.88 0.14 -11.69
C ARG A 138 4.56 0.30 -10.93
N ALA A 139 3.92 -0.82 -10.59
CA ALA A 139 2.67 -0.82 -9.86
C ALA A 139 2.68 -1.84 -8.73
N VAL A 140 1.95 -1.54 -7.67
CA VAL A 140 1.87 -2.36 -6.47
C VAL A 140 0.41 -2.43 -6.02
N ARG A 141 -0.03 -3.64 -5.65
CA ARG A 141 -1.34 -3.92 -5.05
C ARG A 141 -1.17 -4.43 -3.63
N LEU A 142 -1.97 -3.89 -2.71
CA LEU A 142 -2.26 -4.49 -1.41
C LEU A 142 -3.54 -5.31 -1.52
N HIS A 143 -3.49 -6.56 -1.03
CA HIS A 143 -4.60 -7.51 -1.04
C HIS A 143 -4.97 -7.92 0.39
N PRO A 144 -6.09 -7.42 0.95
CA PRO A 144 -6.56 -7.81 2.27
C PRO A 144 -6.98 -9.29 2.32
N THR A 145 -6.56 -10.02 3.35
CA THR A 145 -6.93 -11.42 3.58
C THR A 145 -7.67 -11.65 4.88
N ALA A 146 -7.54 -10.73 5.84
CA ALA A 146 -8.33 -10.68 7.07
C ALA A 146 -8.50 -9.23 7.54
N TRP A 147 -9.60 -8.94 8.24
CA TRP A 147 -9.94 -7.60 8.71
C TRP A 147 -10.81 -7.63 9.98
N ASN A 148 -10.83 -6.50 10.68
CA ASN A 148 -11.77 -6.21 11.75
C ASN A 148 -12.90 -5.30 11.22
N GLY A 149 -14.15 -5.70 11.42
CA GLY A 149 -15.31 -4.97 10.89
C GLY A 149 -15.37 -5.09 9.37
N PHE A 150 -14.94 -4.04 8.67
CA PHE A 150 -14.85 -3.99 7.21
C PHE A 150 -13.40 -3.93 6.74
N ILE A 151 -13.17 -4.31 5.48
CA ILE A 151 -11.93 -3.96 4.78
C ILE A 151 -11.87 -2.44 4.70
N ALA A 152 -10.93 -1.84 5.41
CA ALA A 152 -10.64 -0.43 5.28
C ALA A 152 -9.14 -0.17 5.42
N VAL A 153 -8.59 0.66 4.55
CA VAL A 153 -7.16 0.97 4.58
C VAL A 153 -6.87 2.42 4.22
N ARG A 154 -5.90 2.98 4.95
CA ARG A 154 -5.04 4.08 4.55
C ARG A 154 -3.62 3.52 4.48
N TRP A 155 -2.90 3.78 3.40
CA TRP A 155 -1.63 3.13 3.15
C TRP A 155 -0.61 4.06 2.49
N GLU A 156 0.64 3.64 2.59
CA GLU A 156 1.81 4.27 2.00
C GLU A 156 2.80 3.18 1.59
N LEU A 157 3.54 3.39 0.50
CA LEU A 157 4.71 2.59 0.17
C LEU A 157 5.96 3.34 0.58
N ILE A 158 6.91 2.60 1.14
CA ILE A 158 8.20 3.13 1.58
C ILE A 158 9.23 2.66 0.57
N GLY A 159 10.04 3.56 0.06
CA GLY A 159 11.09 3.19 -0.88
C GLY A 159 11.85 4.39 -1.39
N CYS A 160 12.22 4.32 -2.66
CA CYS A 160 13.21 5.21 -3.25
C CYS A 160 12.82 5.65 -4.66
N PRO A 161 12.47 6.94 -4.86
CA PRO A 161 12.25 7.51 -6.18
C PRO A 161 13.59 7.77 -6.88
N GLY A 162 14.28 6.69 -7.27
CA GLY A 162 15.56 6.77 -7.98
C GLY A 162 16.07 5.38 -8.38
N SER A 163 16.80 5.31 -9.49
CA SER A 163 17.34 4.09 -10.11
C SER A 163 18.45 3.38 -9.31
N LEU A 164 18.45 3.49 -7.99
CA LEU A 164 19.46 2.92 -7.12
C LEU A 164 18.98 1.59 -6.56
N LYS A 165 19.77 0.54 -6.80
CA LYS A 165 19.59 -0.76 -6.16
C LYS A 165 19.68 -0.58 -4.65
N CYS A 166 18.55 -0.57 -3.96
CA CYS A 166 18.53 -0.62 -2.50
C CYS A 166 18.92 -2.04 -2.05
N SER A 167 20.18 -2.23 -1.66
CA SER A 167 20.62 -3.43 -0.93
C SER A 167 20.76 -3.11 0.55
N ARG A 168 20.05 -3.83 1.42
CA ARG A 168 20.23 -3.75 2.86
C ARG A 168 21.51 -4.52 3.25
N LYS A 169 22.37 -3.92 4.07
CA LYS A 169 23.52 -4.60 4.70
C LYS A 169 23.07 -5.58 5.78
#